data_AF-E4S9P0-F1
#
_entry.id   AF-E4S9P0-F1
#
_cell.length_a   1.000
_cell.length_b   1.000
_cell.length_c   1.000
_cell.angle_alpha   90.00
_cell.angle_beta   90.00
_cell.angle_gamma   90.00
#
_symmetry.space_group_name_H-M   'P 1'
#
loop_
_entity.id
_entity.type
_entity.pdbx_description
1 polymer ?
#
loop_
_entity_poly.entity_id
_entity_poly.type
_entity_poly.pdbx_seq_one_letter_code
_entity_poly.pdbx_strand_id
1 'polypeptide(L)'
;MNNQNNENFYITDANLPINIFSLLEDSIQPRQGKEYKLVYEYETNDGGKVQIGTNYYMLTPADINTLYILTTYRQETGQTGDTFEIPLKYIMEKRGMDVTSSENVKLVLQSLDRLMMTKVVVDRYGFINGKDFNRVTAKFVLLPSYRISQKGSKGRGYKTKLTVTLAKEICHNLDKGYVARGDLDVAKQLAKYKITHRLYHFLMGKCRRNKTYKRNFAQFVQQDICPELPLEEGKEKVISALIKLESMGLITYKIDKDIVCINIRK
;
A
#
# COMPACT_ATOMS: atom_id res chain seq x y z
N MET A 1 22.83 -1.64 -23.24
CA MET A 1 23.24 -0.47 -22.42
C MET A 1 23.03 -0.83 -20.96
N ASN A 2 24.10 -1.18 -20.25
CA ASN A 2 24.11 -1.24 -18.79
C ASN A 2 24.39 0.18 -18.29
N ASN A 3 23.51 0.72 -17.44
CA ASN A 3 23.95 1.66 -16.42
C ASN A 3 23.01 1.61 -15.22
N GLN A 4 23.66 1.44 -14.07
CA GLN A 4 23.13 1.37 -12.73
C GLN A 4 22.31 2.62 -12.40
N ASN A 5 21.02 2.46 -12.16
CA ASN A 5 20.41 3.01 -10.97
C ASN A 5 19.78 1.82 -10.24
N ASN A 6 20.52 1.30 -9.27
CA ASN A 6 20.06 0.31 -8.30
C ASN A 6 19.06 0.97 -7.33
N GLU A 7 18.14 1.79 -7.85
CA GLU A 7 17.08 2.39 -7.06
C GLU A 7 16.18 1.24 -6.61
N ASN A 8 16.18 0.97 -5.32
CA ASN A 8 15.26 0.01 -4.75
C ASN A 8 13.88 0.67 -4.66
N PHE A 9 13.17 0.75 -5.78
CA PHE A 9 11.85 1.36 -5.84
C PHE A 9 10.74 0.33 -5.67
N TYR A 10 9.54 0.82 -5.35
CA TYR A 10 8.30 0.08 -5.48
C TYR A 10 7.29 0.83 -6.34
N ILE A 11 6.38 0.07 -6.92
CA ILE A 11 5.21 0.52 -7.65
C ILE A 11 3.98 -0.06 -6.96
N THR A 12 2.98 0.77 -6.70
CA THR A 12 1.68 0.34 -6.18
C THR A 12 0.55 1.11 -6.86
N ASP A 13 -0.69 0.66 -6.72
CA ASP A 13 -1.86 1.43 -7.14
C ASP A 13 -1.87 2.75 -6.36
N ALA A 14 -2.02 3.90 -7.03
CA ALA A 14 -2.06 5.21 -6.38
C ALA A 14 -3.39 5.54 -5.68
N ASN A 15 -4.45 4.80 -5.99
CA ASN A 15 -5.78 5.00 -5.41
C ASN A 15 -6.03 4.09 -4.20
N LEU A 16 -5.30 2.98 -4.07
CA LEU A 16 -5.40 2.04 -2.95
C LEU A 16 -4.47 2.31 -1.72
N PRO A 17 -3.30 2.99 -1.83
CA PRO A 17 -2.25 2.84 -0.83
C PRO A 17 -2.58 3.63 0.44
N ILE A 18 -3.30 4.75 0.33
CA ILE A 18 -3.67 5.59 1.48
C ILE A 18 -4.46 4.78 2.52
N ASN A 19 -5.30 3.84 2.07
CA ASN A 19 -6.23 3.15 2.96
C ASN A 19 -5.78 1.77 3.37
N ILE A 20 -4.95 1.09 2.58
CA ILE A 20 -4.40 -0.20 3.02
C ILE A 20 -3.55 -0.04 4.29
N PHE A 21 -2.96 1.14 4.49
CA PHE A 21 -2.21 1.46 5.71
C PHE A 21 -3.06 1.62 6.94
N SER A 22 -4.37 1.85 6.83
CA SER A 22 -5.25 1.83 7.99
C SER A 22 -5.26 0.44 8.63
N LEU A 23 -5.11 -0.62 7.83
CA LEU A 23 -5.00 -2.00 8.31
C LEU A 23 -3.67 -2.37 8.99
N LEU A 24 -2.71 -1.44 9.11
CA LEU A 24 -1.48 -1.68 9.85
C LEU A 24 -1.75 -1.70 11.36
N GLU A 25 -1.33 -2.79 12.01
CA GLU A 25 -1.08 -2.85 13.47
C GLU A 25 0.41 -3.01 13.75
N ASP A 26 0.84 -2.48 14.90
CA ASP A 26 2.23 -2.52 15.36
C ASP A 26 2.66 -3.94 15.81
N SER A 27 1.70 -4.87 16.00
CA SER A 27 1.99 -6.28 16.35
C SER A 27 0.92 -7.25 15.84
N ILE A 28 1.33 -8.48 15.49
CA ILE A 28 0.41 -9.59 15.18
C ILE A 28 -0.17 -10.07 16.51
N GLN A 29 -1.27 -9.48 16.97
CA GLN A 29 -2.05 -10.10 18.03
C GLN A 29 -2.96 -11.16 17.40
N PRO A 30 -2.82 -12.46 17.73
CA PRO A 30 -3.77 -13.47 17.30
C PRO A 30 -5.11 -13.19 17.98
N ARG A 31 -6.02 -12.51 17.28
CA ARG A 31 -7.38 -12.25 17.78
C ARG A 31 -8.20 -13.52 17.60
N GLN A 32 -8.67 -14.10 18.71
CA GLN A 32 -9.58 -15.24 18.70
C GLN A 32 -10.99 -14.78 18.26
N GLY A 33 -11.47 -15.17 17.07
CA GLY A 33 -12.90 -15.01 16.71
C GLY A 33 -13.22 -15.03 15.21
N LYS A 34 -14.27 -15.78 14.81
CA LYS A 34 -14.80 -16.01 13.43
C LYS A 34 -15.40 -14.82 12.71
N GLU A 35 -15.19 -13.61 13.20
CA GLU A 35 -15.94 -12.45 12.71
C GLU A 35 -15.10 -11.59 11.75
N TYR A 36 -15.68 -11.35 10.58
CA TYR A 36 -15.27 -10.26 9.69
C TYR A 36 -15.50 -8.95 10.44
N LYS A 37 -14.41 -8.25 10.77
CA LYS A 37 -14.51 -6.92 11.36
C LYS A 37 -14.32 -5.89 10.26
N LEU A 38 -15.27 -4.97 10.15
CA LEU A 38 -15.03 -3.70 9.46
C LEU A 38 -14.00 -2.94 10.28
N VAL A 39 -12.85 -2.71 9.69
CA VAL A 39 -11.69 -2.17 10.38
C VAL A 39 -11.57 -0.67 10.14
N TYR A 40 -11.98 -0.19 8.96
CA TYR A 40 -12.05 1.24 8.65
C TYR A 40 -13.23 1.56 7.72
N GLU A 41 -13.85 2.71 7.97
CA GLU A 41 -14.80 3.37 7.06
C GLU A 41 -14.38 4.83 6.90
N TYR A 42 -14.37 5.36 5.68
CA TYR A 42 -14.23 6.80 5.45
C TYR A 42 -14.94 7.26 4.17
N GLU A 43 -15.32 8.54 4.11
CA GLU A 43 -15.97 9.16 2.96
C GLU A 43 -14.96 9.70 1.94
N THR A 44 -15.18 9.43 0.65
CA THR A 44 -14.40 9.96 -0.47
C THR A 44 -14.93 11.31 -0.92
N ASN A 45 -14.09 12.12 -1.57
CA ASN A 45 -14.42 13.49 -1.99
C ASN A 45 -15.60 13.58 -2.98
N ASP A 46 -15.96 12.48 -3.64
CA ASP A 46 -17.11 12.35 -4.54
C ASP A 46 -18.39 11.86 -3.81
N GLY A 47 -18.39 11.84 -2.47
CA GLY A 47 -19.51 11.43 -1.62
C GLY A 47 -19.61 9.92 -1.38
N GLY A 48 -18.70 9.12 -1.95
CA GLY A 48 -18.66 7.68 -1.72
C GLY A 48 -18.12 7.29 -0.35
N LYS A 49 -18.24 6.02 0.03
CA LYS A 49 -17.55 5.48 1.21
C LYS A 49 -16.61 4.33 0.85
N VAL A 50 -15.58 4.15 1.64
CA VAL A 50 -14.66 3.02 1.53
C VAL A 50 -14.68 2.28 2.85
N GLN A 51 -14.96 0.98 2.79
CA GLN A 51 -15.12 0.12 3.96
C GLN A 51 -14.10 -1.01 3.91
N ILE A 52 -13.01 -0.89 4.64
CA ILE A 52 -11.97 -1.90 4.62
C ILE A 52 -12.15 -2.83 5.82
N GLY A 53 -12.28 -4.13 5.54
CA GLY A 53 -12.37 -5.17 6.55
C GLY A 53 -11.18 -6.12 6.51
N THR A 54 -11.00 -6.88 7.58
CA THR A 54 -10.15 -8.07 7.52
C THR A 54 -10.75 -9.15 8.40
N ASN A 55 -10.52 -10.39 7.99
CA ASN A 55 -10.81 -11.56 8.79
C ASN A 55 -9.55 -11.84 9.63
N TYR A 56 -9.66 -11.73 10.96
CA TYR A 56 -8.70 -12.22 11.96
C TYR A 56 -7.31 -11.57 12.08
N TYR A 57 -6.61 -11.28 10.99
CA TYR A 57 -5.24 -10.77 11.01
C TYR A 57 -5.15 -9.40 10.35
N MET A 58 -4.65 -8.42 11.09
CA MET A 58 -4.25 -7.13 10.56
C MET A 58 -2.98 -7.28 9.73
N LEU A 59 -2.80 -6.42 8.73
CA LEU A 59 -1.61 -6.44 7.92
C LEU A 59 -0.43 -5.90 8.74
N THR A 60 0.71 -6.53 8.59
CA THR A 60 1.98 -6.03 9.12
C THR A 60 2.69 -5.19 8.05
N PRO A 61 3.66 -4.35 8.45
CA PRO A 61 4.65 -3.77 7.55
C PRO A 61 5.21 -4.73 6.49
N ALA A 62 5.51 -5.96 6.89
CA ALA A 62 6.06 -6.99 6.02
C ALA A 62 5.08 -7.44 4.93
N ASP A 63 3.79 -7.46 5.23
CA ASP A 63 2.74 -7.88 4.29
C ASP A 63 2.52 -6.82 3.23
N ILE A 64 2.47 -5.55 3.64
CA ILE A 64 2.39 -4.41 2.71
C ILE A 64 3.61 -4.36 1.79
N ASN A 65 4.81 -4.53 2.34
CA ASN A 65 6.03 -4.62 1.54
C ASN A 65 5.97 -5.80 0.55
N THR A 66 5.41 -6.94 0.97
CA THR A 66 5.22 -8.08 0.07
C THR A 66 4.27 -7.72 -1.08
N LEU A 67 3.14 -7.06 -0.79
CA LEU A 67 2.23 -6.57 -1.83
C LEU A 67 2.92 -5.62 -2.81
N TYR A 68 3.72 -4.68 -2.31
CA TYR A 68 4.51 -3.76 -3.13
C TYR A 68 5.50 -4.46 -4.04
N ILE A 69 6.18 -5.47 -3.53
CA ILE A 69 7.11 -6.27 -4.32
C ILE A 69 6.37 -7.01 -5.44
N LEU A 70 5.17 -7.54 -5.18
CA LEU A 70 4.35 -8.20 -6.20
C LEU A 70 3.91 -7.23 -7.31
N THR A 71 3.37 -6.07 -6.94
CA THR A 71 2.92 -5.05 -7.90
C THR A 71 4.10 -4.44 -8.68
N THR A 72 5.25 -4.28 -8.03
CA THR A 72 6.50 -3.82 -8.65
C THR A 72 7.00 -4.81 -9.68
N TYR A 73 7.16 -6.09 -9.32
CA TYR A 73 7.63 -7.12 -10.22
C TYR A 73 6.75 -7.20 -11.48
N ARG A 74 5.42 -7.19 -11.31
CA ARG A 74 4.47 -7.22 -12.43
C ARG A 74 4.71 -6.08 -13.43
N GLN A 75 4.91 -4.87 -12.91
CA GLN A 75 5.11 -3.67 -13.74
C GLN A 75 6.51 -3.61 -14.36
N GLU A 76 7.56 -3.97 -13.60
CA GLU A 76 8.94 -4.06 -14.12
C GLU A 76 9.08 -5.09 -15.25
N THR A 77 8.33 -6.18 -15.19
CA THR A 77 8.39 -7.27 -16.18
C THR A 77 7.36 -7.14 -17.31
N GLY A 78 6.58 -6.06 -17.34
CA GLY A 78 5.57 -5.81 -18.37
C GLY A 78 4.42 -6.82 -18.41
N GLN A 79 4.17 -7.52 -17.29
CA GLN A 79 3.11 -8.53 -17.21
C GLN A 79 1.74 -7.85 -17.18
N THR A 80 0.85 -8.27 -18.08
CA THR A 80 -0.54 -7.80 -18.17
C THR A 80 -1.49 -8.85 -17.58
N GLY A 81 -2.67 -8.42 -17.11
CA GLY A 81 -3.63 -9.32 -16.44
C GLY A 81 -3.39 -9.47 -14.94
N ASP A 82 -4.21 -10.27 -14.27
CA ASP A 82 -4.21 -10.38 -12.81
C ASP A 82 -3.31 -11.49 -12.26
N THR A 83 -2.91 -12.44 -13.10
CA THR A 83 -2.14 -13.63 -12.71
C THR A 83 -0.79 -13.69 -13.42
N PHE A 84 0.29 -13.91 -12.66
CA PHE A 84 1.65 -13.97 -13.19
C PHE A 84 2.57 -14.86 -12.35
N GLU A 85 3.72 -15.24 -12.91
CA GLU A 85 4.77 -15.98 -12.21
C GLU A 85 5.84 -15.06 -11.63
N ILE A 86 6.20 -15.28 -10.36
CA ILE A 86 7.27 -14.56 -9.68
C ILE A 86 8.23 -15.54 -8.98
N PRO A 87 9.57 -15.37 -9.11
CA PRO A 87 10.53 -16.13 -8.33
C PRO A 87 10.42 -15.76 -6.85
N LEU A 88 10.30 -16.75 -5.96
CA LEU A 88 10.31 -16.52 -4.51
C LEU A 88 11.59 -15.80 -4.07
N LYS A 89 12.71 -16.14 -4.72
CA LYS A 89 14.01 -15.50 -4.54
C LYS A 89 13.93 -13.97 -4.71
N TYR A 90 13.21 -13.47 -5.72
CA TYR A 90 13.06 -12.04 -5.95
C TYR A 90 12.36 -11.35 -4.77
N ILE A 91 11.33 -11.99 -4.20
CA ILE A 91 10.62 -11.46 -3.04
C ILE A 91 11.55 -11.37 -1.83
N MET A 92 12.32 -12.42 -1.58
CA MET A 92 13.29 -12.47 -0.47
C MET A 92 14.39 -11.42 -0.64
N GLU A 93 14.96 -11.30 -1.84
CA GLU A 93 16.00 -10.29 -2.15
C GLU A 93 15.49 -8.87 -1.95
N LYS A 94 14.30 -8.53 -2.48
CA LYS A 94 13.70 -7.21 -2.28
C LYS A 94 13.34 -6.92 -0.82
N ARG A 95 13.06 -7.96 -0.02
CA ARG A 95 12.89 -7.85 1.44
C ARG A 95 14.19 -7.77 2.22
N GLY A 96 15.36 -7.92 1.59
CA GLY A 96 16.66 -7.95 2.26
C GLY A 96 16.87 -9.22 3.09
N MET A 97 16.25 -10.33 2.69
CA MET A 97 16.31 -11.62 3.39
C MET A 97 17.34 -12.55 2.77
N ASP A 98 17.99 -13.37 3.60
CA ASP A 98 18.82 -14.48 3.12
C ASP A 98 17.94 -15.50 2.36
N VAL A 99 18.24 -15.64 1.07
CA VAL A 99 17.52 -16.50 0.10
C VAL A 99 17.75 -17.99 0.34
N THR A 100 18.72 -18.36 1.18
CA THR A 100 19.02 -19.77 1.51
C THR A 100 18.28 -20.26 2.74
N SER A 101 17.74 -19.34 3.56
CA SER A 101 17.03 -19.65 4.80
C SER A 101 15.60 -20.12 4.52
N SER A 102 15.31 -21.36 4.94
CA SER A 102 13.95 -21.91 4.90
C SER A 102 12.97 -21.19 5.83
N GLU A 103 13.47 -20.52 6.87
CA GLU A 103 12.62 -19.74 7.77
C GLU A 103 12.14 -18.45 7.08
N ASN A 104 13.02 -17.79 6.33
CA ASN A 104 12.64 -16.63 5.51
C ASN A 104 11.61 -17.00 4.44
N VAL A 105 11.69 -18.21 3.88
CA VAL A 105 10.65 -18.73 2.98
C VAL A 105 9.30 -18.79 3.69
N LYS A 106 9.23 -19.34 4.92
CA LYS A 106 7.99 -19.39 5.69
C LYS A 106 7.43 -17.99 5.96
N LEU A 107 8.28 -17.02 6.32
CA LEU A 107 7.85 -15.65 6.58
C LEU A 107 7.23 -14.99 5.34
N VAL A 108 7.78 -15.26 4.14
CA VAL A 108 7.19 -14.78 2.88
C VAL A 108 5.83 -15.45 2.63
N LEU A 109 5.74 -16.78 2.77
CA LEU A 109 4.48 -17.50 2.57
C LEU A 109 3.39 -17.05 3.55
N GLN A 110 3.72 -16.85 4.83
CA GLN A 110 2.80 -16.29 5.81
C GLN A 110 2.31 -14.89 5.44
N SER A 111 3.16 -14.07 4.80
CA SER A 111 2.75 -12.75 4.32
C SER A 111 1.75 -12.86 3.17
N LEU A 112 1.97 -13.82 2.25
CA LEU A 112 1.03 -14.12 1.17
C LEU A 112 -0.30 -14.67 1.70
N ASP A 113 -0.28 -15.55 2.71
CA ASP A 113 -1.48 -16.06 3.37
C ASP A 113 -2.31 -14.94 3.99
N ARG A 114 -1.67 -13.98 4.69
CA ARG A 114 -2.38 -12.81 5.25
C ARG A 114 -2.98 -11.92 4.15
N LEU A 115 -2.27 -11.72 3.04
CA LEU A 115 -2.81 -10.99 1.89
C LEU A 115 -4.01 -11.73 1.24
N MET A 116 -4.01 -13.07 1.20
CA MET A 116 -5.16 -13.87 0.76
C MET A 116 -6.37 -13.77 1.69
N MET A 117 -6.15 -13.52 2.98
CA MET A 117 -7.22 -13.39 3.96
C MET A 117 -7.80 -11.97 4.05
N THR A 118 -7.12 -10.99 3.45
CA THR A 118 -7.52 -9.58 3.51
C THR A 118 -8.56 -9.23 2.45
N LYS A 119 -9.77 -8.90 2.90
CA LYS A 119 -10.92 -8.54 2.04
C LYS A 119 -11.16 -7.03 2.05
N VAL A 120 -11.02 -6.39 0.91
CA VAL A 120 -11.32 -4.97 0.73
C VAL A 120 -12.75 -4.83 0.20
N VAL A 121 -13.52 -3.96 0.84
CA VAL A 121 -14.82 -3.51 0.33
C VAL A 121 -14.73 -2.01 0.03
N VAL A 122 -15.26 -1.60 -1.11
CA VAL A 122 -15.27 -0.21 -1.56
C VAL A 122 -16.69 0.10 -1.97
N ASP A 123 -17.39 0.87 -1.14
CA ASP A 123 -18.81 1.19 -1.29
C ASP A 123 -18.99 2.63 -1.77
N ARG A 124 -18.85 2.86 -3.06
CA ARG A 124 -19.06 4.20 -3.61
C ARG A 124 -20.55 4.46 -3.73
N TYR A 125 -21.03 5.55 -3.16
CA TYR A 125 -22.37 6.02 -3.44
C TYR A 125 -22.37 7.53 -3.62
N GLY A 126 -23.18 8.02 -4.54
CA GLY A 126 -23.21 9.43 -4.87
C GLY A 126 -24.26 9.71 -5.92
N PHE A 127 -24.60 10.98 -6.06
CA PHE A 127 -25.58 11.41 -7.05
C PHE A 127 -24.88 11.65 -8.40
N ILE A 128 -25.24 10.88 -9.42
CA ILE A 128 -24.87 11.20 -10.81
C ILE A 128 -25.65 12.46 -11.19
N ASN A 129 -24.91 13.52 -11.53
CA ASN A 129 -25.44 14.82 -11.94
C ASN A 129 -26.42 15.46 -10.92
N GLY A 130 -26.27 15.15 -9.63
CA GLY A 130 -27.12 15.70 -8.56
C GLY A 130 -28.57 15.18 -8.54
N LYS A 131 -28.91 14.18 -9.35
CA LYS A 131 -30.29 13.66 -9.48
C LYS A 131 -30.40 12.17 -9.18
N ASP A 132 -29.50 11.35 -9.73
CA ASP A 132 -29.63 9.89 -9.63
C ASP A 132 -28.66 9.34 -8.59
N PHE A 133 -29.19 8.84 -7.48
CA PHE A 133 -28.38 8.14 -6.48
C PHE A 133 -27.87 6.82 -7.07
N ASN A 134 -26.56 6.71 -7.23
CA ASN A 134 -25.90 5.48 -7.64
C ASN A 134 -25.10 4.93 -6.45
N ARG A 135 -25.16 3.61 -6.25
CA ARG A 135 -24.31 2.88 -5.31
C ARG A 135 -23.58 1.77 -6.04
N VAL A 136 -22.26 1.84 -6.06
CA VAL A 136 -21.35 0.85 -6.62
C VAL A 136 -20.52 0.25 -5.49
N THR A 137 -20.73 -1.04 -5.23
CA THR A 137 -19.96 -1.81 -4.26
C THR A 137 -18.96 -2.71 -4.99
N ALA A 138 -17.67 -2.51 -4.76
CA ALA A 138 -16.62 -3.43 -5.18
C ALA A 138 -16.12 -4.22 -3.96
N LYS A 139 -16.00 -5.55 -4.08
CA LYS A 139 -15.49 -6.44 -3.03
C LYS A 139 -14.41 -7.32 -3.63
N PHE A 140 -13.21 -7.27 -3.07
CA PHE A 140 -12.09 -8.05 -3.58
C PHE A 140 -11.14 -8.48 -2.47
N VAL A 141 -10.33 -9.49 -2.74
CA VAL A 141 -9.22 -9.92 -1.89
C VAL A 141 -7.93 -9.34 -2.48
N LEU A 142 -7.00 -8.84 -1.66
CA LEU A 142 -5.77 -8.22 -2.16
C LEU A 142 -4.93 -9.17 -3.03
N LEU A 143 -4.84 -10.43 -2.59
CA LEU A 143 -4.17 -11.52 -3.29
C LEU A 143 -5.16 -12.69 -3.43
N PRO A 144 -6.03 -12.75 -4.46
CA PRO A 144 -7.04 -13.81 -4.55
C PRO A 144 -6.49 -15.24 -4.51
N SER A 145 -5.25 -15.45 -5.01
CA SER A 145 -4.59 -16.75 -4.88
C SER A 145 -3.08 -16.64 -5.00
N TYR A 146 -2.37 -17.61 -4.41
CA TYR A 146 -1.03 -17.98 -4.85
C TYR A 146 -0.84 -19.49 -4.80
N ARG A 147 0.05 -20.03 -5.64
CA ARG A 147 0.48 -21.43 -5.60
C ARG A 147 1.94 -21.56 -5.98
N ILE A 148 2.62 -22.56 -5.42
CA ILE A 148 3.97 -22.92 -5.86
C ILE A 148 3.86 -23.60 -7.22
N SER A 149 4.30 -22.94 -8.29
CA SER A 149 4.21 -23.45 -9.67
C SER A 149 5.41 -24.30 -10.07
N GLN A 150 6.57 -24.03 -9.47
CA GLN A 150 7.78 -24.81 -9.67
C GLN A 150 8.51 -24.92 -8.33
N LYS A 151 8.81 -26.14 -7.86
CA LYS A 151 9.68 -26.37 -6.69
C LYS A 151 11.13 -26.47 -7.15
N GLY A 152 11.99 -25.59 -6.64
CA GLY A 152 13.43 -25.72 -6.86
C GLY A 152 14.04 -26.83 -5.98
N SER A 153 15.10 -27.49 -6.45
CA SER A 153 15.93 -28.37 -5.61
C SER A 153 16.82 -27.56 -4.66
N LYS A 154 17.15 -28.12 -3.49
CA LYS A 154 18.12 -27.51 -2.54
C LYS A 154 19.49 -27.40 -3.24
N GLY A 155 20.01 -26.19 -3.43
CA GLY A 155 21.23 -25.89 -4.19
C GLY A 155 21.44 -24.37 -4.34
N ARG A 156 22.34 -23.94 -5.27
CA ARG A 156 22.71 -22.52 -5.54
C ARG A 156 21.52 -21.63 -5.99
N GLY A 157 20.62 -21.33 -5.07
CA GLY A 157 19.44 -20.48 -5.23
C GLY A 157 18.14 -21.27 -5.31
N TYR A 158 17.19 -20.95 -4.44
CA TYR A 158 15.80 -21.41 -4.53
C TYR A 158 15.22 -21.05 -5.91
N LYS A 159 15.12 -22.02 -6.82
CA LYS A 159 14.41 -21.89 -8.11
C LYS A 159 12.89 -21.97 -7.97
N THR A 160 12.37 -21.79 -6.75
CA THR A 160 10.94 -21.88 -6.48
C THR A 160 10.23 -20.69 -7.10
N LYS A 161 9.27 -20.96 -7.99
CA LYS A 161 8.38 -19.96 -8.56
C LYS A 161 7.00 -20.07 -7.94
N LEU A 162 6.36 -18.92 -7.77
CA LEU A 162 4.98 -18.80 -7.37
C LEU A 162 4.18 -18.31 -8.58
N THR A 163 3.04 -18.94 -8.87
CA THR A 163 1.96 -18.26 -9.60
C THR A 163 1.15 -17.48 -8.58
N VAL A 164 1.04 -16.17 -8.76
CA VAL A 164 0.27 -15.27 -7.90
C VAL A 164 -0.85 -14.62 -8.71
N THR A 165 -2.00 -14.40 -8.08
CA THR A 165 -3.10 -13.61 -8.62
C THR A 165 -3.30 -12.41 -7.70
N LEU A 166 -3.18 -11.19 -8.24
CA LEU A 166 -3.51 -9.93 -7.56
C LEU A 166 -4.98 -9.56 -7.80
N ALA A 167 -5.54 -8.70 -6.95
CA ALA A 167 -6.88 -8.15 -7.18
C ALA A 167 -6.99 -7.50 -8.57
N LYS A 168 -8.07 -7.79 -9.30
CA LYS A 168 -8.32 -7.24 -10.64
C LYS A 168 -8.39 -5.71 -10.62
N GLU A 169 -8.94 -5.16 -9.55
CA GLU A 169 -9.07 -3.72 -9.29
C GLU A 169 -7.70 -3.05 -9.23
N ILE A 170 -6.73 -3.68 -8.55
CA ILE A 170 -5.34 -3.21 -8.47
C ILE A 170 -4.71 -3.28 -9.87
N CYS A 171 -4.78 -4.44 -10.51
CA CYS A 171 -4.16 -4.63 -11.83
C CYS A 171 -4.74 -3.69 -12.89
N HIS A 172 -6.06 -3.46 -12.87
CA HIS A 172 -6.73 -2.50 -13.75
C HIS A 172 -6.20 -1.08 -13.58
N ASN A 173 -5.98 -0.64 -12.35
CA ASN A 173 -5.41 0.68 -12.07
C ASN A 173 -3.95 0.77 -12.52
N LEU A 174 -3.15 -0.27 -12.26
CA LEU A 174 -1.76 -0.35 -12.70
C LEU A 174 -1.66 -0.31 -14.24
N ASP A 175 -2.48 -1.08 -14.95
CA ASP A 175 -2.50 -1.15 -16.42
C ASP A 175 -2.92 0.18 -17.07
N LYS A 176 -3.76 0.96 -16.39
CA LYS A 176 -4.16 2.31 -16.81
C LYS A 176 -3.17 3.41 -16.39
N GLY A 177 -2.04 3.04 -15.80
CA GLY A 177 -1.01 3.99 -15.38
C GLY A 177 -1.32 4.73 -14.08
N TYR A 178 -2.31 4.30 -13.28
CA TYR A 178 -2.57 4.82 -11.94
C TYR A 178 -1.57 4.21 -10.91
N VAL A 179 -0.28 4.37 -11.17
CA VAL A 179 0.87 3.84 -10.40
C VAL A 179 1.57 4.86 -9.46
N ALA A 180 1.47 4.71 -8.14
CA ALA A 180 2.39 5.41 -7.23
C ALA A 180 3.77 4.73 -7.28
N ARG A 181 4.83 5.53 -7.45
CA ARG A 181 6.23 5.07 -7.44
C ARG A 181 6.97 5.75 -6.30
N GLY A 182 7.63 4.98 -5.45
CA GLY A 182 8.46 5.50 -4.35
C GLY A 182 9.67 4.62 -4.08
N ASP A 183 10.56 5.09 -3.22
CA ASP A 183 11.70 4.32 -2.69
C ASP A 183 11.21 3.29 -1.65
N LEU A 184 11.54 2.02 -1.87
CA LEU A 184 11.16 0.87 -1.05
C LEU A 184 11.93 0.83 0.28
N ASP A 185 13.17 1.30 0.31
CA ASP A 185 13.95 1.34 1.55
C ASP A 185 13.45 2.46 2.47
N VAL A 186 13.03 3.59 1.91
CA VAL A 186 12.26 4.60 2.64
C VAL A 186 10.95 4.01 3.18
N ALA A 187 10.16 3.33 2.34
CA ALA A 187 8.91 2.70 2.77
C ALA A 187 9.12 1.69 3.91
N LYS A 188 10.17 0.85 3.85
CA LYS A 188 10.54 -0.08 4.93
C LYS A 188 10.86 0.63 6.24
N GLN A 189 11.63 1.73 6.19
CA GLN A 189 11.97 2.52 7.38
C GLN A 189 10.72 3.16 8.00
N LEU A 190 9.81 3.65 7.14
CA LEU A 190 8.58 4.30 7.56
C LEU A 190 7.52 3.33 8.08
N ALA A 191 7.65 2.03 7.83
CA ALA A 191 6.60 1.08 8.15
C ALA A 191 6.27 0.95 9.65
N LYS A 192 7.18 1.38 10.53
CA LYS A 192 6.94 1.50 11.99
C LYS A 192 6.16 2.77 12.39
N TYR A 193 5.97 3.69 11.45
CA TYR A 193 5.31 4.98 11.65
C TYR A 193 4.09 5.05 10.73
N LYS A 194 2.98 4.44 11.13
CA LYS A 194 1.77 4.26 10.31
C LYS A 194 1.34 5.51 9.52
N ILE A 195 1.21 6.65 10.22
CA ILE A 195 0.79 7.93 9.59
C ILE A 195 1.86 8.50 8.67
N THR A 196 3.14 8.44 9.07
CA THR A 196 4.27 8.87 8.23
C THR A 196 4.38 8.04 6.96
N HIS A 197 4.20 6.72 7.08
CA HIS A 197 4.17 5.82 5.94
C HIS A 197 3.01 6.18 5.01
N ARG A 198 1.80 6.30 5.54
CA ARG A 198 0.62 6.69 4.75
C ARG A 198 0.83 8.02 4.02
N LEU A 199 1.35 9.02 4.71
CA LEU A 199 1.67 10.34 4.16
C LEU A 199 2.67 10.26 3.01
N TYR A 200 3.76 9.50 3.19
CA TYR A 200 4.75 9.30 2.13
C TYR A 200 4.12 8.72 0.86
N HIS A 201 3.31 7.66 0.99
CA HIS A 201 2.64 7.04 -0.15
C HIS A 201 1.58 7.94 -0.79
N PHE A 202 0.82 8.68 0.02
CA PHE A 202 -0.10 9.69 -0.47
C PHE A 202 0.62 10.66 -1.41
N LEU A 203 1.77 11.18 -0.98
CA LEU A 203 2.57 12.12 -1.74
C LEU A 203 3.11 11.50 -3.04
N MET A 204 3.63 10.26 -2.98
CA MET A 204 4.09 9.52 -4.16
C MET A 204 2.96 9.26 -5.18
N GLY A 205 1.73 9.07 -4.69
CA GLY A 205 0.55 8.86 -5.53
C GLY A 205 0.05 10.14 -6.21
N LYS A 206 -0.04 11.25 -5.45
CA LYS A 206 -0.68 12.50 -5.90
C LYS A 206 0.26 13.48 -6.60
N CYS A 207 1.56 13.47 -6.31
CA CYS A 207 2.48 14.53 -6.73
C CYS A 207 3.42 14.13 -7.89
N ARG A 208 3.01 13.20 -8.75
CA ARG A 208 3.89 12.64 -9.81
C ARG A 208 4.44 13.66 -10.80
N ARG A 209 3.66 14.72 -11.10
CA ARG A 209 4.05 15.73 -12.10
C ARG A 209 4.59 17.01 -11.46
N ASN A 210 3.93 17.52 -10.43
CA ASN A 210 4.20 18.89 -9.94
C ASN A 210 5.07 18.95 -8.67
N LYS A 211 5.51 17.80 -8.12
CA LYS A 211 6.31 17.67 -6.88
C LYS A 211 5.82 18.51 -5.69
N THR A 212 4.62 19.08 -5.78
CA THR A 212 4.08 20.07 -4.87
C THR A 212 2.63 19.72 -4.61
N TYR A 213 2.28 19.66 -3.32
CA TYR A 213 0.93 19.45 -2.85
C TYR A 213 0.47 20.69 -2.07
N LYS A 214 -0.76 21.15 -2.33
CA LYS A 214 -1.35 22.28 -1.61
C LYS A 214 -2.82 21.99 -1.32
N ARG A 215 -3.23 22.11 -0.05
CA ARG A 215 -4.64 21.95 0.37
C ARG A 215 -4.92 22.68 1.68
N ASN A 216 -6.20 22.90 1.99
CA ASN A 216 -6.61 23.21 3.36
C ASN A 216 -6.12 22.12 4.33
N PHE A 217 -5.54 22.51 5.46
CA PHE A 217 -4.87 21.61 6.39
C PHE A 217 -5.87 20.69 7.11
N ALA A 218 -7.04 21.20 7.50
CA ALA A 218 -8.07 20.36 8.13
C ALA A 218 -8.61 19.30 7.15
N GLN A 219 -8.86 19.68 5.90
CA GLN A 219 -9.26 18.74 4.86
C GLN A 219 -8.15 17.72 4.55
N PHE A 220 -6.90 18.16 4.48
CA PHE A 220 -5.76 17.26 4.30
C PHE A 220 -5.68 16.20 5.41
N VAL A 221 -5.86 16.62 6.66
CA VAL A 221 -5.86 15.70 7.80
C VAL A 221 -7.07 14.75 7.74
N GLN A 222 -8.29 15.28 7.59
CA GLN A 222 -9.54 14.51 7.75
C GLN A 222 -10.01 13.76 6.51
N GLN A 223 -9.51 14.09 5.32
CA GLN A 223 -9.98 13.48 4.07
C GLN A 223 -8.88 12.71 3.36
N ASP A 224 -7.63 13.16 3.48
CA ASP A 224 -6.53 12.61 2.69
C ASP A 224 -5.59 11.70 3.49
N ILE A 225 -5.31 12.05 4.76
CA ILE A 225 -4.28 11.34 5.54
C ILE A 225 -4.90 10.49 6.64
N CYS A 226 -5.63 11.04 7.60
CA CYS A 226 -6.15 10.28 8.73
C CYS A 226 -7.62 10.61 9.04
N PRO A 227 -8.56 10.22 8.15
CA PRO A 227 -9.99 10.42 8.36
C PRO A 227 -10.52 9.76 9.64
N GLU A 228 -9.80 8.78 10.17
CA GLU A 228 -10.23 8.01 11.34
C GLU A 228 -10.02 8.71 12.68
N LEU A 229 -9.23 9.79 12.74
CA LEU A 229 -8.89 10.47 13.99
C LEU A 229 -9.72 11.74 14.17
N PRO A 230 -10.02 12.16 15.41
CA PRO A 230 -10.49 13.51 15.67
C PRO A 230 -9.54 14.55 15.05
N LEU A 231 -10.07 15.66 14.52
CA LEU A 231 -9.28 16.63 13.76
C LEU A 231 -8.02 17.10 14.50
N GLU A 232 -8.12 17.43 15.79
CA GLU A 232 -6.99 17.95 16.55
C GLU A 232 -5.91 16.87 16.78
N GLU A 233 -6.30 15.65 17.17
CA GLU A 233 -5.36 14.52 17.28
C GLU A 233 -4.73 14.18 15.92
N GLY A 234 -5.53 14.24 14.85
CA GLY A 234 -5.07 14.03 13.47
C GLY A 234 -4.04 15.08 13.06
N LYS A 235 -4.27 16.36 13.37
CA LYS A 235 -3.32 17.45 13.07
C LYS A 235 -1.97 17.20 13.75
N GLU A 236 -1.97 16.85 15.03
CA GLU A 236 -0.73 16.57 15.79
C GLU A 236 0.07 15.42 15.17
N LYS A 237 -0.60 14.31 14.82
CA LYS A 237 0.06 13.15 14.21
C LYS A 237 0.53 13.44 12.80
N VAL A 238 -0.23 14.21 12.01
CA VAL A 238 0.17 14.61 10.65
C VAL A 238 1.35 15.58 10.69
N ILE A 239 1.39 16.53 11.62
CA ILE A 239 2.56 17.41 11.82
C ILE A 239 3.78 16.58 12.19
N SER A 240 3.65 15.65 13.15
CA SER A 240 4.74 14.75 13.54
C SER A 240 5.25 13.93 12.35
N ALA A 241 4.35 13.46 11.49
CA ALA A 241 4.70 12.76 10.25
C ALA A 241 5.42 13.67 9.24
N LEU A 242 4.96 14.91 9.06
CA LEU A 242 5.60 15.90 8.19
C LEU A 242 7.03 16.23 8.67
N ILE A 243 7.22 16.47 9.97
CA ILE A 243 8.54 16.67 10.59
C ILE A 243 9.44 15.48 10.32
N LYS A 244 8.93 14.25 10.48
CA LYS A 244 9.72 13.03 10.23
C LYS A 244 10.17 12.94 8.78
N LEU A 245 9.28 13.16 7.82
CA LEU A 245 9.62 13.13 6.39
C LEU A 245 10.61 14.24 6.01
N GLU A 246 10.45 15.45 6.58
CA GLU A 246 11.38 16.56 6.37
C GLU A 246 12.76 16.26 6.97
N SER A 247 12.83 15.68 8.17
CA SER A 247 14.09 15.28 8.81
C SER A 247 14.84 14.19 8.04
N MET A 248 14.11 13.36 7.27
CA MET A 248 14.68 12.38 6.35
C MET A 248 15.10 12.99 5.01
N GLY A 249 14.90 14.29 4.82
CA GLY A 249 15.25 15.02 3.61
C GLY A 249 14.32 14.75 2.41
N LEU A 250 13.16 14.10 2.63
CA LEU A 250 12.25 13.66 1.58
C LEU A 250 11.30 14.78 1.12
N ILE A 251 11.00 15.73 2.00
CA ILE A 251 10.11 16.85 1.72
C ILE A 251 10.64 18.14 2.33
N THR A 252 10.04 19.26 1.92
CA THR A 252 9.90 20.47 2.74
C THR A 252 8.42 20.75 2.89
N TYR A 253 7.99 21.31 4.02
CA TYR A 253 6.61 21.73 4.16
C TYR A 253 6.46 23.07 4.89
N LYS A 254 5.35 23.76 4.60
CA LYS A 254 4.90 24.94 5.33
C LYS A 254 3.40 24.80 5.59
N ILE A 255 2.97 25.13 6.79
CA ILE A 255 1.56 25.36 7.11
C ILE A 255 1.41 26.86 7.35
N ASP A 256 0.61 27.52 6.51
CA ASP A 256 0.36 28.96 6.60
C ASP A 256 -1.15 29.19 6.72
N LYS A 257 -1.57 29.73 7.87
CA LYS A 257 -2.97 29.76 8.30
C LYS A 257 -3.56 28.35 8.20
N ASP A 258 -4.55 28.17 7.32
CA ASP A 258 -5.24 26.90 7.12
C ASP A 258 -4.74 26.14 5.89
N ILE A 259 -3.62 26.51 5.27
CA ILE A 259 -3.13 25.86 4.06
C ILE A 259 -1.81 25.14 4.33
N VAL A 260 -1.78 23.83 4.05
CA VAL A 260 -0.56 23.05 3.98
C VAL A 260 0.00 23.08 2.56
N CYS A 261 1.30 23.33 2.45
CA CYS A 261 2.07 23.25 1.21
C CYS A 261 3.25 22.31 1.43
N ILE A 262 3.37 21.27 0.61
CA ILE A 262 4.41 20.24 0.72
C ILE A 262 5.14 20.15 -0.62
N ASN A 263 6.46 20.30 -0.62
CA ASN A 263 7.30 20.05 -1.79
C ASN A 263 8.10 18.77 -1.57
N ILE A 264 8.09 17.87 -2.54
CA ILE A 264 8.84 16.62 -2.52
C ILE A 264 10.25 16.88 -3.04
N ARG A 265 11.25 16.52 -2.23
CA ARG A 265 12.65 16.61 -2.59
C ARG A 265 13.04 15.35 -3.37
N LYS A 266 13.21 15.55 -4.68
CA LYS A 266 13.62 14.58 -5.71
C LYS A 266 12.75 13.34 -5.82
#